data_AF-A0A2M8Q3Q3-F1
#
_entry.id   AF-A0A2M8Q3Q3-F1
#
_cell.length_a   1.000
_cell.length_b   1.000
_cell.length_c   1.000
_cell.angle_alpha   90.00
_cell.angle_beta   90.00
_cell.angle_gamma   90.00
#
_symmetry.space_group_name_H-M   'P 1'
#
loop_
_entity.id
_entity.type
_entity.pdbx_description
1 polymer ?
#
loop_
_entity_poly.entity_id
_entity_poly.type
_entity_poly.pdbx_seq_one_letter_code
_entity_poly.pdbx_strand_id
1 'polypeptide(L)'
;MTSNEELQTRIAELRDQYDDLLEAAAMTDVTQTLGDTATTIAGLPDQIAALRGRGYAYANYLEQKAETLNKQWEEVRQQIQKAIQQELVNAQNDVEALDRLWDELDNALANVGNSDTQISPTKGGMSLGAIIRQATSEKSSSQPSGAASAMKGALGQPSSAKEKAKASLQASLSAQPIETTTQQQLEDLVNQLENAVSRTKSVLDSAKERITGLYGAVPNNVSQTLAQIREIETYLERAESATFEFLAGEDVYMVVKAEWKEKDDPDGYFYITSHRIVMEQSEKKGGVLGFGGKKQQGLLWEAPLGSVEQVTAEKKGLLGGIDLIHFQFGSGAPLGKTTIEVKGGINAEFFANKLRQAIRGDIEKERGLERDQAVLEAIADAPTTCPMCGATFSQPITRGMTQLECTYCGAVVRLGAS
;
A
#
# COMPACT_ATOMS: atom_id res chain seq x y z
N MET A 1 5.50 44.93 -23.70
CA MET A 1 5.80 43.87 -24.69
C MET A 1 5.25 44.31 -26.02
N THR A 2 5.96 44.06 -27.12
CA THR A 2 5.40 44.26 -28.46
C THR A 2 4.40 43.14 -28.76
N SER A 3 3.45 43.35 -29.68
CA SER A 3 2.49 42.28 -30.07
C SER A 3 3.20 41.01 -30.56
N ASN A 4 4.37 41.15 -31.22
CA ASN A 4 5.20 40.01 -31.62
C ASN A 4 5.81 39.24 -30.43
N GLU A 5 6.23 39.93 -29.36
CA GLU A 5 6.73 39.28 -28.12
C GLU A 5 5.61 38.53 -27.38
N GLU A 6 4.38 39.07 -27.40
CA GLU A 6 3.21 38.43 -26.84
C GLU A 6 2.84 37.16 -27.62
N LEU A 7 2.83 37.23 -28.95
CA LEU A 7 2.60 36.07 -29.83
C LEU A 7 3.66 34.98 -29.64
N GLN A 8 4.94 35.36 -29.50
CA GLN A 8 6.03 34.42 -29.19
C GLN A 8 5.80 33.67 -27.89
N THR A 9 5.39 34.39 -26.85
CA THR A 9 5.15 33.84 -25.52
C THR A 9 3.99 32.84 -25.55
N ARG A 10 2.88 33.21 -26.20
CA ARG A 10 1.70 32.34 -26.33
C ARG A 10 1.98 31.06 -27.12
N ILE A 11 2.73 31.15 -28.22
CA ILE A 11 3.12 29.96 -29.00
C ILE A 11 4.04 29.03 -28.18
N ALA A 12 4.95 29.59 -27.37
CA ALA A 12 5.78 28.78 -26.49
C ALA A 12 4.96 28.07 -25.40
N GLU A 13 4.01 28.77 -24.78
CA GLU A 13 3.07 28.18 -23.80
C GLU A 13 2.20 27.08 -24.43
N LEU A 14 1.67 27.31 -25.63
CA LEU A 14 0.94 26.30 -26.40
C LEU A 14 1.76 25.03 -26.66
N ARG A 15 3.05 25.18 -26.92
CA ARG A 15 3.95 24.05 -27.13
C ARG A 15 4.12 23.23 -25.85
N ASP A 16 4.33 23.89 -24.72
CA ASP A 16 4.42 23.19 -23.42
C ASP A 16 3.08 22.51 -23.06
N GLN A 17 1.94 23.14 -23.33
CA GLN A 17 0.62 22.52 -23.14
C GLN A 17 0.39 21.33 -24.07
N TYR A 18 0.92 21.36 -25.31
CA TYR A 18 0.88 20.21 -26.21
C TYR A 18 1.70 19.03 -25.66
N ASP A 19 2.85 19.30 -25.05
CA ASP A 19 3.66 18.25 -24.41
C ASP A 19 2.97 17.63 -23.19
N ASP A 20 2.23 18.43 -22.41
CA ASP A 20 1.37 17.91 -21.34
C ASP A 20 0.24 17.04 -21.91
N LEU A 21 -0.36 17.43 -23.05
CA LEU A 21 -1.37 16.62 -23.75
C LEU A 21 -0.80 15.29 -24.24
N LEU A 22 0.44 15.31 -24.73
CA LEU A 22 1.20 14.14 -25.14
C LEU A 22 1.31 13.12 -23.99
N GLU A 23 1.67 13.57 -22.79
CA GLU A 23 1.73 12.72 -21.59
C GLU A 23 0.34 12.24 -21.14
N ALA A 24 -0.66 13.12 -21.16
CA ALA A 24 -2.04 12.78 -20.80
C ALA A 24 -2.65 11.73 -21.75
N ALA A 25 -2.39 11.86 -23.05
CA ALA A 25 -2.87 10.92 -24.06
C ALA A 25 -2.17 9.56 -23.98
N ALA A 26 -0.93 9.52 -23.49
CA ALA A 26 -0.25 8.27 -23.16
C ALA A 26 -0.87 7.54 -21.96
N MET A 27 -1.70 8.24 -21.18
CA MET A 27 -2.31 7.76 -19.95
C MET A 27 -1.28 7.15 -18.99
N THR A 28 -0.07 7.71 -18.94
CA THR A 28 1.10 7.15 -18.22
C THR A 28 0.75 6.86 -16.76
N ASP A 29 0.14 7.81 -16.05
CA ASP A 29 -0.26 7.64 -14.64
C ASP A 29 -1.21 6.46 -14.43
N VAL A 30 -2.18 6.29 -15.34
CA VAL A 30 -3.17 5.20 -15.27
C VAL A 30 -2.46 3.88 -15.51
N THR A 31 -1.61 3.80 -16.53
CA THR A 31 -0.90 2.54 -16.86
C THR A 31 0.14 2.16 -15.80
N GLN A 32 0.77 3.13 -15.16
CA GLN A 32 1.66 2.91 -14.02
C GLN A 32 0.87 2.39 -12.81
N THR A 33 -0.25 3.05 -12.47
CA THR A 33 -1.13 2.60 -11.37
C THR A 33 -1.66 1.18 -11.60
N LEU A 34 -1.99 0.83 -12.86
CA LEU A 34 -2.34 -0.53 -13.27
C LEU A 34 -1.19 -1.51 -12.97
N GLY A 35 0.02 -1.18 -13.43
CA GLY A 35 1.21 -2.01 -13.23
C GLY A 35 1.55 -2.23 -11.77
N ASP A 36 1.52 -1.17 -10.96
CA ASP A 36 1.83 -1.21 -9.53
C ASP A 36 0.79 -2.03 -8.77
N THR A 37 -0.50 -1.86 -9.08
CA THR A 37 -1.60 -2.64 -8.48
C THR A 37 -1.46 -4.12 -8.85
N ALA A 38 -1.20 -4.44 -10.13
CA ALA A 38 -1.01 -5.80 -10.59
C ALA A 38 0.17 -6.49 -9.88
N THR A 39 1.31 -5.81 -9.81
CA THR A 39 2.53 -6.31 -9.15
C THR A 39 2.26 -6.56 -7.67
N THR A 40 1.56 -5.64 -7.01
CA THR A 40 1.20 -5.75 -5.60
C THR A 40 0.30 -6.96 -5.34
N ILE A 41 -0.77 -7.12 -6.13
CA ILE A 41 -1.72 -8.23 -6.00
C ILE A 41 -1.01 -9.57 -6.23
N ALA A 42 -0.17 -9.65 -7.27
CA ALA A 42 0.59 -10.85 -7.57
C ALA A 42 1.57 -11.24 -6.45
N GLY A 43 2.08 -10.27 -5.69
CA GLY A 43 2.96 -10.51 -4.55
C GLY A 43 2.28 -10.80 -3.21
N LEU A 44 0.94 -10.72 -3.12
CA LEU A 44 0.22 -11.00 -1.87
C LEU A 44 0.39 -12.45 -1.39
N PRO A 45 0.28 -13.49 -2.24
CA PRO A 45 0.45 -14.88 -1.80
C PRO A 45 1.82 -15.13 -1.16
N ASP A 46 2.90 -14.60 -1.75
CA ASP A 46 4.25 -14.77 -1.22
C ASP A 46 4.45 -14.05 0.11
N GLN A 47 3.90 -12.85 0.26
CA GLN A 47 3.91 -12.13 1.55
C GLN A 47 3.16 -12.91 2.63
N ILE A 48 1.98 -13.46 2.32
CA ILE A 48 1.21 -14.29 3.26
C ILE A 48 1.99 -15.57 3.60
N ALA A 49 2.59 -16.23 2.60
CA ALA A 49 3.42 -17.40 2.81
C ALA A 49 4.64 -17.09 3.71
N ALA A 50 5.24 -15.91 3.59
CA ALA A 50 6.32 -15.47 4.48
C ALA A 50 5.85 -15.34 5.94
N LEU A 51 4.62 -14.83 6.18
CA LEU A 51 4.03 -14.81 7.52
C LEU A 51 3.85 -16.24 8.09
N ARG A 52 3.37 -17.17 7.25
CA ARG A 52 3.23 -18.59 7.62
C ARG A 52 4.57 -19.24 7.93
N GLY A 53 5.60 -18.96 7.13
CA GLY A 53 6.97 -19.44 7.34
C GLY A 53 7.59 -18.95 8.65
N ARG A 54 7.16 -17.78 9.15
CA ARG A 54 7.52 -17.25 10.47
C ARG A 54 6.64 -17.77 11.61
N GLY A 55 5.70 -18.67 11.31
CA GLY A 55 4.84 -19.32 12.30
C GLY A 55 3.59 -18.54 12.69
N TYR A 56 3.17 -17.51 11.94
CA TYR A 56 1.87 -16.88 12.20
C TYR A 56 0.74 -17.82 11.79
N ALA A 57 -0.08 -18.22 12.77
CA ALA A 57 -1.07 -19.27 12.56
C ALA A 57 -2.45 -18.78 12.12
N TYR A 58 -2.77 -17.49 12.28
CA TYR A 58 -4.14 -16.96 12.18
C TYR A 58 -4.37 -16.13 10.91
N ALA A 59 -5.56 -15.54 10.76
CA ALA A 59 -5.96 -14.75 9.60
C ALA A 59 -5.95 -15.52 8.27
N ASN A 60 -6.48 -16.75 8.25
CA ASN A 60 -6.66 -17.57 7.04
C ASN A 60 -7.52 -16.90 5.93
N TYR A 61 -8.27 -15.86 6.27
CA TYR A 61 -9.04 -15.08 5.31
C TYR A 61 -8.15 -14.29 4.35
N LEU A 62 -6.87 -14.06 4.69
CA LEU A 62 -5.94 -13.32 3.83
C LEU A 62 -5.66 -14.07 2.53
N GLU A 63 -5.53 -15.39 2.59
CA GLU A 63 -5.35 -16.25 1.42
C GLU A 63 -6.56 -16.13 0.47
N GLN A 64 -7.78 -16.25 1.02
CA GLN A 64 -9.01 -16.09 0.25
C GLN A 64 -9.15 -14.67 -0.32
N LYS A 65 -8.76 -13.66 0.46
CA LYS A 65 -8.80 -12.25 0.04
C LYS A 65 -7.81 -11.98 -1.10
N ALA A 66 -6.59 -12.53 -1.03
CA ALA A 66 -5.60 -12.44 -2.10
C ALA A 66 -6.10 -13.10 -3.39
N GLU A 67 -6.70 -14.29 -3.29
CA GLU A 67 -7.29 -14.97 -4.45
C GLU A 67 -8.45 -14.15 -5.06
N THR A 68 -9.32 -13.61 -4.21
CA THR A 68 -10.46 -12.78 -4.65
C THR A 68 -9.97 -11.51 -5.34
N LEU A 69 -8.96 -10.84 -4.78
CA LEU A 69 -8.34 -9.66 -5.39
C LEU A 69 -7.73 -9.97 -6.74
N ASN A 70 -7.06 -11.12 -6.88
CA ASN A 70 -6.49 -11.54 -8.15
C ASN A 70 -7.57 -11.76 -9.23
N LYS A 71 -8.70 -12.39 -8.87
CA LYS A 71 -9.84 -12.58 -9.78
C LYS A 71 -10.49 -11.25 -10.18
N GLN A 72 -10.81 -10.40 -9.20
CA GLN A 72 -11.40 -9.08 -9.43
C GLN A 72 -10.48 -8.20 -10.27
N TRP A 73 -9.17 -8.27 -10.04
CA TRP A 73 -8.20 -7.49 -10.78
C TRP A 73 -8.16 -7.86 -12.25
N GLU A 74 -8.20 -9.15 -12.60
CA GLU A 74 -8.19 -9.57 -14.00
C GLU A 74 -9.43 -9.03 -14.75
N GLU A 75 -10.60 -9.08 -14.13
CA GLU A 75 -11.83 -8.51 -14.69
C GLU A 75 -11.74 -6.97 -14.86
N VAL A 76 -11.29 -6.27 -13.82
CA VAL A 76 -11.13 -4.79 -13.83
C VAL A 76 -10.09 -4.37 -14.87
N ARG A 77 -8.98 -5.09 -14.96
CA ARG A 77 -7.90 -4.82 -15.93
C ARG A 77 -8.40 -4.92 -17.36
N GLN A 78 -9.18 -5.95 -17.69
CA GLN A 78 -9.74 -6.10 -19.04
C GLN A 78 -10.71 -4.96 -19.37
N GLN A 79 -11.54 -4.53 -18.41
CA GLN A 79 -12.44 -3.39 -18.58
C GLN A 79 -11.67 -2.09 -18.79
N ILE A 80 -10.64 -1.84 -17.99
CA ILE A 80 -9.77 -0.67 -18.14
C ILE A 80 -9.07 -0.67 -19.50
N GLN A 81 -8.53 -1.82 -19.95
CA GLN A 81 -7.89 -1.92 -21.27
C GLN A 81 -8.85 -1.57 -22.41
N LYS A 82 -10.08 -2.09 -22.36
CA LYS A 82 -11.12 -1.76 -23.33
C LYS A 82 -11.50 -0.29 -23.29
N ALA A 83 -11.59 0.29 -22.09
CA ALA A 83 -11.89 1.70 -21.90
C ALA A 83 -10.78 2.60 -22.45
N ILE A 84 -9.51 2.31 -22.15
CA ILE A 84 -8.35 3.03 -22.71
C ILE A 84 -8.43 3.04 -24.25
N GLN A 85 -8.63 1.87 -24.87
CA GLN A 85 -8.75 1.79 -26.34
C GLN A 85 -9.90 2.65 -26.87
N GLN A 86 -11.07 2.60 -26.24
CA GLN A 86 -12.23 3.39 -26.66
C GLN A 86 -11.99 4.90 -26.51
N GLU A 87 -11.39 5.33 -25.41
CA GLU A 87 -11.11 6.74 -25.15
C GLU A 87 -10.01 7.29 -26.07
N LEU A 88 -9.00 6.49 -26.40
CA LEU A 88 -7.98 6.85 -27.37
C LEU A 88 -8.58 7.08 -28.78
N VAL A 89 -9.51 6.22 -29.20
CA VAL A 89 -10.24 6.40 -30.47
C VAL A 89 -11.10 7.67 -30.43
N ASN A 90 -11.75 7.97 -29.30
CA ASN A 90 -12.56 9.18 -29.16
C ASN A 90 -11.69 10.45 -29.24
N ALA A 91 -10.53 10.44 -28.59
CA ALA A 91 -9.59 11.58 -28.57
C ALA A 91 -8.86 11.77 -29.91
N GLN A 92 -8.79 10.75 -30.76
CA GLN A 92 -8.05 10.79 -32.02
C GLN A 92 -8.51 11.95 -32.93
N ASN A 93 -9.81 12.21 -33.03
CA ASN A 93 -10.33 13.26 -33.90
C ASN A 93 -9.91 14.67 -33.45
N ASP A 94 -9.94 14.93 -32.13
CA ASP A 94 -9.55 16.22 -31.55
C ASP A 94 -8.04 16.44 -31.70
N VAL A 95 -7.26 15.38 -31.52
CA VAL A 95 -5.82 15.39 -31.74
C VAL A 95 -5.46 15.63 -33.21
N GLU A 96 -6.14 14.98 -34.16
CA GLU A 96 -5.90 15.20 -35.58
C GLU A 96 -6.31 16.62 -36.04
N ALA A 97 -7.29 17.23 -35.37
CA ALA A 97 -7.59 18.65 -35.58
C ALA A 97 -6.47 19.55 -35.04
N LEU A 98 -5.92 19.22 -33.88
CA LEU A 98 -4.80 19.95 -33.28
C LEU A 98 -3.52 19.87 -34.13
N ASP A 99 -3.18 18.69 -34.64
CA ASP A 99 -2.03 18.49 -35.54
C ASP A 99 -2.16 19.36 -36.81
N ARG A 100 -3.38 19.44 -37.39
CA ARG A 100 -3.65 20.29 -38.57
C ARG A 100 -3.48 21.78 -38.29
N LEU A 101 -3.95 22.28 -37.15
CA LEU A 101 -3.79 23.68 -36.76
C LEU A 101 -2.32 24.07 -36.54
N TRP A 102 -1.50 23.15 -36.01
CA TRP A 102 -0.06 23.36 -35.90
C TRP A 102 0.63 23.44 -37.26
N ASP A 103 0.24 22.59 -38.21
CA ASP A 103 0.75 22.64 -39.59
C ASP A 103 0.35 23.94 -40.31
N GLU A 104 -0.87 24.43 -40.09
CA GLU A 104 -1.34 25.72 -40.60
C GLU A 104 -0.54 26.90 -40.01
N LEU A 105 -0.25 26.87 -38.70
CA LEU A 105 0.57 27.88 -38.04
C LEU A 105 2.02 27.87 -38.56
N ASP A 106 2.63 26.69 -38.72
CA ASP A 106 3.96 26.53 -39.33
C ASP A 106 4.01 27.19 -40.73
N ASN A 107 3.01 26.89 -41.58
CA ASN A 107 2.93 27.43 -42.93
C ASN A 107 2.73 28.95 -42.93
N ALA A 108 1.92 29.48 -42.01
CA ALA A 108 1.71 30.92 -41.86
C ALA A 108 3.01 31.64 -41.43
N LEU A 109 3.77 31.06 -40.50
CA LEU A 109 5.05 31.62 -40.05
C LEU A 109 6.14 31.56 -41.12
N ALA A 110 6.18 30.50 -41.92
CA ALA A 110 7.10 30.38 -43.05
C ALA A 110 6.87 31.48 -44.10
N ASN A 111 5.64 31.98 -44.24
CA ASN A 111 5.30 33.09 -45.14
C ASN A 111 5.69 34.47 -44.58
N VAL A 112 5.91 34.60 -43.26
CA VAL A 112 6.28 35.85 -42.59
C VAL A 112 7.80 36.02 -42.46
N GLY A 113 8.53 34.91 -42.40
CA GLY A 113 9.97 34.92 -42.13
C GLY A 113 10.73 33.90 -42.96
N ASN A 114 11.57 33.11 -42.30
CA ASN A 114 12.39 32.10 -42.98
C ASN A 114 11.56 30.85 -43.29
N SER A 115 11.74 30.25 -44.48
CA SER A 115 11.07 29.02 -44.88
C SER A 115 11.43 27.80 -44.01
N ASP A 116 12.47 27.91 -43.19
CA ASP A 116 12.95 26.86 -42.29
C ASP A 116 12.30 26.91 -40.88
N THR A 117 11.30 27.77 -40.67
CA THR A 117 10.65 27.89 -39.36
C THR A 117 9.82 26.65 -39.04
N GLN A 118 10.32 25.86 -38.10
CA GLN A 118 9.69 24.65 -37.60
C GLN A 118 9.36 24.84 -36.12
N ILE A 119 8.08 25.09 -35.84
CA ILE A 119 7.60 25.26 -34.47
C ILE A 119 6.59 24.19 -34.06
N SER A 120 5.98 23.51 -35.04
CA SER A 120 5.09 22.39 -34.79
C SER A 120 5.79 21.34 -33.92
N PRO A 121 5.13 20.85 -32.87
CA PRO A 121 5.63 19.74 -32.06
C PRO A 121 5.80 18.44 -32.87
N THR A 122 5.17 18.31 -34.04
CA THR A 122 5.07 17.00 -34.74
C THR A 122 6.19 16.78 -35.77
N LYS A 123 6.85 17.83 -36.27
CA LYS A 123 7.92 17.71 -37.27
C LYS A 123 9.26 17.36 -36.60
N GLY A 124 9.64 16.08 -36.70
CA GLY A 124 10.86 15.51 -36.11
C GLY A 124 10.59 14.33 -35.16
N GLY A 125 9.32 14.06 -34.85
CA GLY A 125 8.85 12.91 -34.10
C GLY A 125 7.54 12.37 -34.66
N MET A 126 6.85 11.51 -33.90
CA MET A 126 5.54 11.00 -34.30
C MET A 126 4.44 11.96 -33.80
N SER A 127 3.49 12.32 -34.66
CA SER A 127 2.35 13.17 -34.26
C SER A 127 1.51 12.46 -33.19
N LEU A 128 0.83 13.19 -32.31
CA LEU A 128 -0.02 12.55 -31.29
C LEU A 128 -1.08 11.65 -31.92
N GLY A 129 -1.64 12.05 -33.06
CA GLY A 129 -2.57 11.22 -33.82
C GLY A 129 -1.91 9.94 -34.35
N ALA A 130 -0.66 10.00 -34.80
CA ALA A 130 0.09 8.82 -35.22
C ALA A 130 0.45 7.89 -34.03
N ILE A 131 0.78 8.45 -32.86
CA ILE A 131 1.01 7.71 -31.62
C ILE A 131 -0.26 6.96 -31.19
N ILE A 132 -1.41 7.65 -31.18
CA ILE A 132 -2.71 7.08 -30.86
C ILE A 132 -3.09 5.98 -31.88
N ARG A 133 -2.90 6.23 -33.19
CA ARG A 133 -3.15 5.24 -34.23
C ARG A 133 -2.25 4.01 -34.08
N GLN A 134 -0.96 4.19 -33.75
CA GLN A 134 -0.07 3.07 -33.52
C GLN A 134 -0.53 2.24 -32.32
N ALA A 135 -0.80 2.89 -31.18
CA ALA A 135 -1.27 2.21 -29.97
C ALA A 135 -2.62 1.51 -30.15
N THR A 136 -3.52 2.03 -30.98
CA THR A 136 -4.81 1.40 -31.30
C THR A 136 -4.70 0.31 -32.38
N SER A 137 -3.69 0.39 -33.26
CA SER A 137 -3.44 -0.59 -34.32
C SER A 137 -2.70 -1.85 -33.86
N GLU A 138 -2.00 -1.80 -32.72
CA GLU A 138 -1.38 -2.96 -32.05
C GLU A 138 -2.46 -3.90 -31.46
N LYS A 139 -3.28 -4.48 -32.34
CA LYS A 139 -4.01 -5.71 -32.07
C LYS A 139 -2.97 -6.83 -31.89
N SER A 140 -2.72 -7.28 -30.66
CA SER A 140 -2.43 -8.69 -30.27
C SER A 140 -1.36 -8.91 -29.20
N SER A 141 -0.64 -7.91 -28.70
CA SER A 141 0.27 -8.17 -27.57
C SER A 141 -0.52 -8.12 -26.25
N SER A 142 -0.47 -9.20 -25.48
CA SER A 142 -1.20 -9.40 -24.23
C SER A 142 -0.71 -8.51 -23.06
N GLN A 143 0.09 -7.48 -23.33
CA GLN A 143 0.75 -6.67 -22.31
C GLN A 143 0.57 -5.15 -22.52
N PRO A 144 -0.12 -4.46 -21.58
CA PRO A 144 -0.38 -3.01 -21.65
C PRO A 144 0.89 -2.16 -21.47
N SER A 145 1.96 -2.73 -20.92
CA SER A 145 3.26 -2.06 -20.85
C SER A 145 3.82 -1.79 -22.25
N GLY A 146 3.46 -2.56 -23.28
CA GLY A 146 3.92 -2.36 -24.66
C GLY A 146 3.43 -1.05 -25.25
N ALA A 147 2.11 -0.81 -25.25
CA ALA A 147 1.52 0.41 -25.80
C ALA A 147 1.92 1.66 -25.02
N ALA A 148 1.88 1.61 -23.69
CA ALA A 148 2.30 2.74 -22.85
C ALA A 148 3.81 3.02 -22.94
N SER A 149 4.66 1.97 -23.05
CA SER A 149 6.11 2.16 -23.23
C SER A 149 6.46 2.59 -24.66
N ALA A 150 5.72 2.14 -25.67
CA ALA A 150 5.87 2.59 -27.05
C ALA A 150 5.46 4.05 -27.19
N MET A 151 4.35 4.44 -26.54
CA MET A 151 3.94 5.85 -26.40
C MET A 151 5.04 6.62 -25.66
N LYS A 152 5.46 6.22 -24.46
CA LYS A 152 6.52 6.89 -23.70
C LYS A 152 7.84 7.02 -24.47
N GLY A 153 8.22 6.00 -25.25
CA GLY A 153 9.38 6.02 -26.12
C GLY A 153 9.24 6.98 -27.30
N ALA A 154 8.03 7.12 -27.85
CA ALA A 154 7.72 8.06 -28.93
C ALA A 154 7.60 9.52 -28.44
N LEU A 155 7.23 9.73 -27.18
CA LEU A 155 7.02 11.05 -26.54
C LEU A 155 8.32 11.70 -26.06
N GLY A 156 9.46 11.00 -26.13
CA GLY A 156 10.78 11.51 -25.80
C GLY A 156 11.29 12.52 -26.84
N GLN A 157 10.67 13.69 -26.96
CA GLN A 157 11.31 14.80 -27.67
C GLN A 157 12.42 15.39 -26.82
N PRO A 158 13.70 15.35 -27.26
CA PRO A 158 14.79 15.91 -26.49
C PRO A 158 14.60 17.42 -26.34
N SER A 159 14.90 17.97 -25.16
CA SER A 159 14.86 19.40 -24.83
C SER A 159 15.47 20.33 -25.90
N SER A 160 16.46 19.84 -26.65
CA SER A 160 17.06 20.52 -27.81
C SER A 160 16.08 20.86 -28.94
N ALA A 161 14.98 20.13 -29.11
CA ALA A 161 13.95 20.41 -30.11
C ALA A 161 13.10 21.64 -29.70
N LYS A 162 12.79 21.77 -28.40
CA LYS A 162 12.10 22.95 -27.85
C LYS A 162 12.94 24.21 -28.02
N GLU A 163 14.24 24.13 -27.72
CA GLU A 163 15.17 25.27 -27.86
C GLU A 163 15.31 25.73 -29.33
N LYS A 164 15.39 24.78 -30.28
CA LYS A 164 15.43 25.08 -31.71
C LYS A 164 14.14 25.71 -32.23
N ALA A 165 12.98 25.22 -31.79
CA ALA A 165 11.69 25.79 -32.15
C ALA A 165 11.54 27.23 -31.64
N LYS A 166 11.92 27.48 -30.38
CA LYS A 166 11.92 28.82 -29.78
C LYS A 166 12.85 29.78 -30.54
N ALA A 167 14.06 29.33 -30.89
CA ALA A 167 15.01 30.13 -31.67
C ALA A 167 14.48 30.43 -33.09
N SER A 168 13.83 29.47 -33.74
CA SER A 168 13.24 29.62 -35.08
C SER A 168 12.04 30.58 -35.09
N LEU A 169 11.20 30.49 -34.05
CA LEU A 169 10.09 31.42 -33.84
C LEU A 169 10.59 32.84 -33.60
N GLN A 170 11.61 33.00 -32.73
CA GLN A 170 12.22 34.29 -32.45
C GLN A 170 12.81 34.91 -33.72
N ALA A 171 13.52 34.11 -34.53
CA ALA A 171 14.07 34.57 -35.81
C ALA A 171 12.97 35.03 -36.79
N SER A 172 11.85 34.33 -36.86
CA SER A 172 10.75 34.66 -37.79
C SER A 172 10.04 35.96 -37.45
N LEU A 173 9.74 36.16 -36.16
CA LEU A 173 8.95 37.29 -35.70
C LEU A 173 9.78 38.56 -35.42
N SER A 174 11.11 38.47 -35.51
CA SER A 174 12.04 39.61 -35.39
C SER A 174 12.64 40.07 -36.73
N ALA A 175 12.42 39.32 -37.83
CA ALA A 175 13.11 39.55 -39.09
C ALA A 175 12.64 40.79 -39.87
N GLN A 176 11.38 41.24 -39.76
CA GLN A 176 10.82 42.39 -40.49
C GLN A 176 9.50 42.88 -39.87
N PRO A 177 9.01 44.10 -40.21
CA PRO A 177 7.65 44.53 -39.88
C PRO A 177 6.65 43.58 -40.55
N ILE A 178 5.87 42.87 -39.75
CA ILE A 178 4.83 41.96 -40.23
C ILE A 178 3.65 42.80 -40.73
N GLU A 179 3.14 42.50 -41.93
CA GLU A 179 1.92 43.15 -42.43
C GLU A 179 0.74 42.88 -41.48
N THR A 180 -0.07 43.90 -41.23
CA THR A 180 -1.17 43.83 -40.25
C THR A 180 -2.17 42.69 -40.54
N THR A 181 -2.43 42.39 -41.81
CA THR A 181 -3.30 41.27 -42.20
C THR A 181 -2.70 39.92 -41.83
N THR A 182 -1.39 39.75 -42.01
CA THR A 182 -0.69 38.50 -41.67
C THR A 182 -0.53 38.33 -40.16
N GLN A 183 -0.35 39.44 -39.44
CA GLN A 183 -0.36 39.45 -37.98
C GLN A 183 -1.72 39.00 -37.42
N GLN A 184 -2.83 39.51 -37.97
CA GLN A 184 -4.18 39.09 -37.58
C GLN A 184 -4.41 37.60 -37.86
N GLN A 185 -3.95 37.09 -39.00
CA GLN A 185 -4.04 35.66 -39.33
C GLN A 185 -3.29 34.77 -38.33
N LEU A 186 -2.09 35.18 -37.88
CA LEU A 186 -1.34 34.46 -36.86
C LEU A 186 -2.04 34.48 -35.50
N GLU A 187 -2.60 35.63 -35.10
CA GLU A 187 -3.36 35.75 -33.87
C GLU A 187 -4.61 34.84 -33.88
N ASP A 188 -5.34 34.80 -35.01
CA ASP A 188 -6.51 33.94 -35.16
C ASP A 188 -6.16 32.45 -35.11
N LEU A 189 -5.03 32.03 -35.69
CA LEU A 189 -4.54 30.65 -35.60
C LEU A 189 -4.10 30.28 -34.18
N VAL A 190 -3.40 31.16 -33.48
CA VAL A 190 -3.01 30.94 -32.08
C VAL A 190 -4.25 30.83 -31.19
N ASN A 191 -5.25 31.70 -31.38
CA ASN A 191 -6.53 31.60 -30.66
C ASN A 191 -7.24 30.26 -30.93
N GLN A 192 -7.21 29.76 -32.17
CA GLN A 192 -7.79 28.46 -32.52
C GLN A 192 -7.04 27.31 -31.86
N LEU A 193 -5.70 27.36 -31.85
CA LEU A 193 -4.85 26.38 -31.16
C LEU A 193 -5.11 26.35 -29.65
N GLU A 194 -5.18 27.50 -28.98
CA GLU A 194 -5.49 27.58 -27.54
C GLU A 194 -6.83 26.91 -27.22
N ASN A 195 -7.85 27.19 -28.03
CA ASN A 195 -9.16 26.58 -27.88
C ASN A 195 -9.13 25.07 -28.14
N ALA A 196 -8.38 24.60 -29.15
CA ALA A 196 -8.25 23.19 -29.48
C ALA A 196 -7.46 22.40 -28.43
N VAL A 197 -6.36 22.96 -27.92
CA VAL A 197 -5.56 22.40 -26.83
C VAL A 197 -6.42 22.25 -25.57
N SER A 198 -7.13 23.31 -25.18
CA SER A 198 -7.99 23.31 -24.00
C SER A 198 -9.11 22.26 -24.09
N ARG A 199 -9.77 22.14 -25.24
CA ARG A 199 -10.79 21.11 -25.48
C ARG A 199 -10.20 19.70 -25.42
N THR A 200 -9.09 19.46 -26.11
CA THR A 200 -8.41 18.15 -26.12
C THR A 200 -8.00 17.75 -24.71
N LYS A 201 -7.49 18.70 -23.92
CA LYS A 201 -7.14 18.49 -22.51
C LYS A 201 -8.35 18.04 -21.71
N SER A 202 -9.46 18.76 -21.83
CA SER A 202 -10.70 18.43 -21.13
C SER A 202 -11.23 17.04 -21.50
N VAL A 203 -11.12 16.63 -22.76
CA VAL A 203 -11.51 15.29 -23.23
C VAL A 203 -10.61 14.21 -22.61
N LEU A 204 -9.29 14.39 -22.62
CA LEU A 204 -8.32 13.46 -22.05
C LEU A 204 -8.44 13.36 -20.52
N ASP A 205 -8.62 14.47 -19.82
CA ASP A 205 -8.82 14.49 -18.37
C ASP A 205 -10.11 13.76 -17.99
N SER A 206 -11.20 14.01 -18.72
CA SER A 206 -12.46 13.30 -18.51
C SER A 206 -12.33 11.79 -18.80
N ALA A 207 -11.54 11.41 -19.80
CA ALA A 207 -11.24 10.01 -20.08
C ALA A 207 -10.43 9.38 -18.94
N LYS A 208 -9.41 10.08 -18.44
CA LYS A 208 -8.60 9.64 -17.28
C LYS A 208 -9.47 9.42 -16.05
N GLU A 209 -10.39 10.33 -15.75
CA GLU A 209 -11.33 10.20 -14.63
C GLU A 209 -12.25 8.99 -14.80
N ARG A 210 -12.83 8.79 -15.99
CA ARG A 210 -13.69 7.62 -16.27
C ARG A 210 -12.92 6.32 -16.09
N ILE A 211 -11.72 6.23 -16.66
CA ILE A 211 -10.88 5.03 -16.55
C ILE A 211 -10.46 4.79 -15.10
N THR A 212 -10.11 5.86 -14.37
CA THR A 212 -9.76 5.76 -12.95
C THR A 212 -10.97 5.32 -12.12
N GLY A 213 -12.19 5.73 -12.48
CA GLY A 213 -13.41 5.24 -11.86
C GLY A 213 -13.60 3.73 -11.98
N LEU A 214 -13.08 3.11 -13.04
CA LEU A 214 -13.19 1.66 -13.26
C LEU A 214 -12.34 0.82 -12.29
N TYR A 215 -11.32 1.40 -11.64
CA TYR A 215 -10.60 0.70 -10.57
C TYR A 215 -11.53 0.28 -9.42
N GLY A 216 -12.60 1.05 -9.19
CA GLY A 216 -13.56 0.81 -8.13
C GLY A 216 -12.88 0.67 -6.76
N ALA A 217 -13.21 -0.41 -6.05
CA ALA A 217 -12.71 -0.66 -4.70
C ALA A 217 -11.35 -1.39 -4.65
N VAL A 218 -10.81 -1.84 -5.79
CA VAL A 218 -9.64 -2.74 -5.81
C VAL A 218 -8.41 -2.10 -5.15
N PRO A 219 -7.98 -0.87 -5.49
CA PRO A 219 -6.80 -0.26 -4.86
C PRO A 219 -6.94 -0.11 -3.34
N ASN A 220 -8.14 0.25 -2.88
CA ASN A 220 -8.43 0.37 -1.45
C ASN A 220 -8.34 -1.00 -0.75
N ASN A 221 -8.93 -2.04 -1.35
CA ASN A 221 -8.88 -3.39 -0.78
C ASN A 221 -7.45 -3.95 -0.75
N VAL A 222 -6.62 -3.65 -1.76
CA VAL A 222 -5.20 -4.00 -1.80
C VAL A 222 -4.44 -3.29 -0.68
N SER A 223 -4.59 -1.96 -0.57
CA SER A 223 -3.95 -1.14 0.47
C SER A 223 -4.32 -1.63 1.87
N GLN A 224 -5.59 -1.94 2.12
CA GLN A 224 -6.05 -2.51 3.38
C GLN A 224 -5.42 -3.89 3.65
N THR A 225 -5.31 -4.75 2.65
CA THR A 225 -4.70 -6.09 2.81
C THR A 225 -3.21 -5.98 3.16
N LEU A 226 -2.48 -5.09 2.48
CA LEU A 226 -1.08 -4.81 2.82
C LEU A 226 -0.94 -4.25 4.24
N ALA A 227 -1.84 -3.37 4.67
CA ALA A 227 -1.83 -2.85 6.04
C ALA A 227 -2.02 -3.97 7.06
N GLN A 228 -2.94 -4.91 6.81
CA GLN A 228 -3.14 -6.10 7.66
C GLN A 228 -1.90 -7.00 7.71
N ILE A 229 -1.24 -7.22 6.57
CA ILE A 229 0.01 -8.00 6.51
C ILE A 229 1.10 -7.34 7.35
N ARG A 230 1.34 -6.04 7.18
CA ARG A 230 2.35 -5.29 7.97
C ARG A 230 2.05 -5.28 9.47
N GLU A 231 0.78 -5.23 9.82
CA GLU A 231 0.36 -5.32 11.22
C GLU A 231 0.73 -6.69 11.81
N ILE A 232 0.50 -7.78 11.07
CA ILE A 232 0.89 -9.13 11.50
C ILE A 232 2.42 -9.28 11.55
N GLU A 233 3.17 -8.70 10.61
CA GLU A 233 4.64 -8.65 10.69
C GLU A 233 5.09 -8.01 12.00
N THR A 234 4.42 -6.94 12.42
CA THR A 234 4.68 -6.31 13.72
C THR A 234 4.38 -7.25 14.88
N TYR A 235 3.30 -8.04 14.82
CA TYR A 235 3.00 -9.03 15.87
C TYR A 235 4.11 -10.07 16.01
N LEU A 236 4.59 -10.60 14.88
CA LEU A 236 5.69 -11.57 14.84
C LEU A 236 7.00 -10.99 15.35
N GLU A 237 7.37 -9.77 14.92
CA GLU A 237 8.55 -9.08 15.43
C GLU A 237 8.49 -8.87 16.95
N ARG A 238 7.30 -8.53 17.48
CA ARG A 238 7.13 -8.38 18.93
C ARG A 238 7.27 -9.71 19.65
N ALA A 239 6.63 -10.76 19.15
CA ALA A 239 6.74 -12.11 19.69
C ALA A 239 8.19 -12.62 19.71
N GLU A 240 8.96 -12.37 18.65
CA GLU A 240 10.40 -12.70 18.57
C GLU A 240 11.25 -11.89 19.55
N SER A 241 10.85 -10.66 19.87
CA SER A 241 11.56 -9.76 20.80
C SER A 241 11.11 -9.85 22.26
N ALA A 242 10.14 -10.72 22.55
CA ALA A 242 9.56 -10.89 23.87
C ALA A 242 10.59 -11.47 24.86
N THR A 243 10.50 -11.04 26.11
CA THR A 243 11.35 -11.54 27.21
C THR A 243 10.81 -12.79 27.89
N PHE A 244 9.59 -13.21 27.57
CA PHE A 244 8.98 -14.45 28.03
C PHE A 244 9.01 -15.52 26.93
N GLU A 245 8.99 -16.78 27.33
CA GLU A 245 8.94 -17.91 26.41
C GLU A 245 7.50 -18.33 26.10
N PHE A 246 7.22 -18.63 24.83
CA PHE A 246 5.96 -19.21 24.40
C PHE A 246 5.87 -20.69 24.81
N LEU A 247 4.70 -21.12 25.25
CA LEU A 247 4.40 -22.52 25.55
C LEU A 247 4.43 -23.37 24.27
N ALA A 248 4.65 -24.68 24.42
CA ALA A 248 4.56 -25.58 23.29
C ALA A 248 3.15 -25.55 22.67
N GLY A 249 3.06 -25.35 21.35
CA GLY A 249 1.77 -25.16 20.65
C GLY A 249 1.09 -23.80 20.87
N GLU A 250 1.70 -22.87 21.61
CA GLU A 250 1.17 -21.51 21.80
C GLU A 250 1.52 -20.62 20.61
N ASP A 251 0.50 -20.06 19.95
CA ASP A 251 0.67 -19.15 18.81
C ASP A 251 0.22 -17.74 19.17
N VAL A 252 0.96 -16.73 18.72
CA VAL A 252 0.54 -15.33 18.86
C VAL A 252 -0.65 -15.05 17.95
N TYR A 253 -1.71 -14.46 18.50
CA TYR A 253 -2.88 -14.02 17.74
C TYR A 253 -2.79 -12.54 17.38
N MET A 254 -2.53 -11.70 18.38
CA MET A 254 -2.50 -10.24 18.27
C MET A 254 -1.55 -9.65 19.31
N VAL A 255 -0.86 -8.56 18.94
CA VAL A 255 -0.02 -7.79 19.87
C VAL A 255 -0.36 -6.30 19.73
N VAL A 256 -0.64 -5.64 20.85
CA VAL A 256 -0.92 -4.20 20.88
C VAL A 256 0.01 -3.48 21.83
N LYS A 257 0.30 -2.21 21.55
CA LYS A 257 0.91 -1.34 22.56
C LYS A 257 -0.12 -1.09 23.66
N ALA A 258 0.31 -1.24 24.90
CA ALA A 258 -0.56 -1.05 26.04
C ALA A 258 0.19 -0.39 27.21
N GLU A 259 -0.56 0.30 28.04
CA GLU A 259 -0.08 0.83 29.32
C GLU A 259 -0.87 0.14 30.43
N TRP A 260 -0.18 -0.49 31.37
CA TRP A 260 -0.84 -1.17 32.47
C TRP A 260 -1.21 -0.16 33.55
N LYS A 261 -2.50 -0.04 33.89
CA LYS A 261 -3.00 0.93 34.87
C LYS A 261 -2.80 0.42 36.29
N GLU A 262 -1.55 0.47 36.71
CA GLU A 262 -1.04 0.06 38.01
C GLU A 262 -0.01 1.11 38.49
N LYS A 263 0.61 0.89 39.64
CA LYS A 263 1.70 1.75 40.11
C LYS A 263 2.74 2.01 39.01
N ASP A 264 3.03 3.29 38.77
CA ASP A 264 3.98 3.82 37.78
C ASP A 264 3.60 3.60 36.30
N ASP A 265 2.33 3.24 36.04
CA ASP A 265 1.69 3.09 34.72
C ASP A 265 2.63 2.55 33.62
N PRO A 266 3.21 1.34 33.77
CA PRO A 266 4.27 0.91 32.88
C PRO A 266 3.77 0.68 31.45
N ASP A 267 4.48 1.29 30.50
CA ASP A 267 4.28 1.11 29.06
C ASP A 267 4.90 -0.20 28.57
N GLY A 268 4.24 -0.82 27.59
CA GLY A 268 4.77 -2.00 26.92
C GLY A 268 3.83 -2.59 25.88
N TYR A 269 3.79 -3.93 25.83
CA TYR A 269 3.01 -4.69 24.86
C TYR A 269 2.11 -5.70 25.54
N PHE A 270 0.88 -5.76 25.05
CA PHE A 270 -0.10 -6.74 25.45
C PHE A 270 -0.27 -7.77 24.34
N TYR A 271 -0.06 -9.03 24.68
CA TYR A 271 -0.13 -10.16 23.77
C TYR A 271 -1.42 -10.93 24.03
N ILE A 272 -2.14 -11.25 22.96
CA ILE A 272 -3.18 -12.28 22.95
C ILE A 272 -2.59 -13.47 22.22
N THR A 273 -2.53 -14.63 22.87
CA THR A 273 -2.06 -15.88 22.28
C THR A 273 -3.19 -16.90 22.21
N SER A 274 -2.90 -18.10 21.70
CA SER A 274 -3.84 -19.23 21.70
C SER A 274 -4.09 -19.83 23.09
N HIS A 275 -3.29 -19.47 24.11
CA HIS A 275 -3.35 -20.07 25.45
C HIS A 275 -3.61 -19.04 26.55
N ARG A 276 -3.01 -17.85 26.47
CA ARG A 276 -3.01 -16.85 27.54
C ARG A 276 -2.97 -15.43 26.99
N ILE A 277 -3.23 -14.49 27.89
CA ILE A 277 -2.87 -13.09 27.71
C ILE A 277 -1.62 -12.77 28.49
N VAL A 278 -0.78 -11.88 27.95
CA VAL A 278 0.48 -11.50 28.56
C VAL A 278 0.65 -9.99 28.48
N MET A 279 1.02 -9.37 29.61
CA MET A 279 1.47 -7.98 29.66
C MET A 279 2.97 -7.96 29.89
N GLU A 280 3.70 -7.42 28.93
CA GLU A 280 5.15 -7.21 29.01
C GLU A 280 5.44 -5.72 29.09
N GLN A 281 6.29 -5.31 30.04
CA GLN A 281 6.84 -3.96 30.06
C GLN A 281 7.87 -3.81 28.94
N SER A 282 7.86 -2.66 28.25
CA SER A 282 8.91 -2.32 27.29
C SER A 282 8.96 -0.80 27.07
N GLU A 283 9.74 -0.10 27.88
CA GLU A 283 9.85 1.36 27.86
C GLU A 283 11.27 1.85 28.21
N LYS A 284 11.53 3.15 28.04
CA LYS A 284 12.75 3.79 28.53
C LYS A 284 12.41 4.66 29.75
N LYS A 285 12.95 4.32 30.91
CA LYS A 285 12.75 5.09 32.16
C LYS A 285 14.00 5.87 32.57
N GLY A 286 13.79 7.05 33.18
CA GLY A 286 14.83 7.88 33.78
C GLY A 286 15.60 8.83 32.86
N GLY A 287 15.09 9.13 31.65
CA GLY A 287 15.68 10.10 30.72
C GLY A 287 14.94 11.45 30.70
N VAL A 288 15.58 12.51 30.19
CA VAL A 288 14.95 13.82 29.98
C VAL A 288 14.35 13.84 28.57
N LEU A 289 13.03 14.07 28.44
CA LEU A 289 12.32 14.10 27.15
C LEU A 289 12.60 12.86 26.24
N GLY A 290 12.74 11.68 26.85
CA GLY A 290 13.03 10.44 26.11
C GLY A 290 14.50 10.21 25.74
N PHE A 291 15.40 11.14 26.06
CA PHE A 291 16.84 11.00 25.84
C PHE A 291 17.55 10.47 27.11
N GLY A 292 18.41 9.47 26.95
CA GLY A 292 19.29 8.95 28.00
C GLY A 292 18.67 7.96 29.01
N GLY A 293 17.39 7.59 28.87
CA GLY A 293 16.73 6.62 29.75
C GLY A 293 17.24 5.18 29.57
N LYS A 294 17.18 4.37 30.64
CA LYS A 294 17.49 2.94 30.59
C LYS A 294 16.29 2.17 30.07
N LYS A 295 16.53 1.21 29.16
CA LYS A 295 15.49 0.28 28.70
C LYS A 295 15.07 -0.60 29.88
N GLN A 296 13.79 -0.57 30.21
CA GLN A 296 13.16 -1.46 31.16
C GLN A 296 12.22 -2.37 30.37
N GLN A 297 12.54 -3.67 30.32
CA GLN A 297 11.76 -4.67 29.63
C GLN A 297 11.67 -5.93 30.49
N GLY A 298 10.48 -6.54 30.56
CA GLY A 298 10.25 -7.76 31.32
C GLY A 298 8.77 -8.11 31.42
N LEU A 299 8.48 -9.38 31.70
CA LEU A 299 7.13 -9.84 31.99
C LEU A 299 6.58 -9.11 33.23
N LEU A 300 5.39 -8.52 33.09
CA LEU A 300 4.66 -7.92 34.23
C LEU A 300 3.69 -8.94 34.82
N TRP A 301 2.82 -9.50 33.99
CA TRP A 301 1.88 -10.54 34.37
C TRP A 301 1.36 -11.30 33.15
N GLU A 302 0.83 -12.48 33.39
CA GLU A 302 0.15 -13.30 32.40
C GLU A 302 -1.03 -14.02 33.04
N ALA A 303 -2.00 -14.42 32.24
CA ALA A 303 -3.15 -15.20 32.71
C ALA A 303 -3.67 -16.12 31.60
N PRO A 304 -3.99 -17.40 31.89
CA PRO A 304 -4.65 -18.29 30.94
C PRO A 304 -5.93 -17.65 30.39
N LEU A 305 -6.22 -17.83 29.10
CA LEU A 305 -7.46 -17.30 28.50
C LEU A 305 -8.70 -17.78 29.25
N GLY A 306 -8.70 -19.06 29.66
CA GLY A 306 -9.81 -19.66 30.41
C GLY A 306 -10.02 -19.12 31.83
N SER A 307 -9.06 -18.37 32.39
CA SER A 307 -9.24 -17.73 33.70
C SER A 307 -9.86 -16.33 33.61
N VAL A 308 -10.07 -15.80 32.40
CA VAL A 308 -10.69 -14.49 32.19
C VAL A 308 -12.21 -14.63 32.24
N GLU A 309 -12.84 -14.11 33.29
CA GLU A 309 -14.30 -14.20 33.48
C GLU A 309 -15.03 -13.04 32.80
N GLN A 310 -14.45 -11.84 32.80
CA GLN A 310 -15.07 -10.65 32.23
C GLN A 310 -14.05 -9.75 31.52
N VAL A 311 -14.45 -9.22 30.36
CA VAL A 311 -13.73 -8.18 29.59
C VAL A 311 -14.70 -7.07 29.23
N THR A 312 -14.48 -5.87 29.77
CA THR A 312 -15.24 -4.66 29.45
C THR A 312 -14.34 -3.59 28.84
N ALA A 313 -14.85 -2.93 27.80
CA ALA A 313 -14.22 -1.75 27.21
C ALA A 313 -14.86 -0.48 27.80
N GLU A 314 -14.03 0.48 28.18
CA GLU A 314 -14.47 1.82 28.58
C GLU A 314 -13.80 2.86 27.69
N LYS A 315 -14.60 3.74 27.09
CA LYS A 315 -14.11 4.90 26.34
C LYS A 315 -14.18 6.14 27.22
N LYS A 316 -13.04 6.61 27.73
CA LYS A 316 -13.00 7.77 28.62
C LYS A 316 -12.68 9.06 27.85
N GLY A 317 -13.69 9.92 27.66
CA GLY A 317 -13.52 11.33 27.28
C GLY A 317 -14.32 11.83 26.06
N LEU A 318 -14.77 13.09 26.12
CA LEU A 318 -15.48 13.82 25.05
C LEU A 318 -14.56 14.23 23.87
N LEU A 319 -13.24 13.99 24.00
CA LEU A 319 -12.18 14.30 23.02
C LEU A 319 -11.24 13.10 22.79
N GLY A 320 -11.76 11.87 22.92
CA GLY A 320 -11.27 10.69 22.20
C GLY A 320 -9.82 10.20 22.43
N GLY A 321 -9.38 10.01 23.68
CA GLY A 321 -7.97 9.65 23.93
C GLY A 321 -7.67 8.37 24.69
N ILE A 322 -8.60 7.79 25.45
CA ILE A 322 -8.27 6.67 26.36
C ILE A 322 -9.25 5.52 26.15
N ASP A 323 -8.75 4.47 25.53
CA ASP A 323 -9.40 3.20 25.27
C ASP A 323 -8.98 2.20 26.36
N LEU A 324 -9.74 2.12 27.45
CA LEU A 324 -9.45 1.23 28.59
C LEU A 324 -10.10 -0.15 28.39
N ILE A 325 -9.40 -1.18 28.82
CA ILE A 325 -9.90 -2.56 28.89
C ILE A 325 -9.76 -3.03 30.33
N HIS A 326 -10.88 -3.40 30.93
CA HIS A 326 -10.93 -3.95 32.28
C HIS A 326 -11.11 -5.46 32.22
N PHE A 327 -10.34 -6.15 33.06
CA PHE A 327 -10.37 -7.60 33.21
C PHE A 327 -10.83 -7.98 34.61
N GLN A 328 -11.68 -8.99 34.68
CA GLN A 328 -11.94 -9.74 35.90
C GLN A 328 -11.54 -11.20 35.67
N PHE A 329 -10.82 -11.77 36.63
CA PHE A 329 -10.33 -13.13 36.57
C PHE A 329 -10.95 -14.00 37.67
N GLY A 330 -11.03 -15.30 37.39
CA GLY A 330 -11.50 -16.29 38.35
C GLY A 330 -10.50 -16.62 39.45
N SER A 331 -10.94 -17.45 40.39
CA SER A 331 -10.10 -17.89 41.51
C SER A 331 -8.90 -18.71 41.02
N GLY A 332 -7.70 -18.40 41.55
CA GLY A 332 -6.44 -19.05 41.17
C GLY A 332 -5.68 -18.35 40.03
N ALA A 333 -6.24 -17.29 39.43
CA ALA A 333 -5.49 -16.44 38.52
C ALA A 333 -4.47 -15.55 39.27
N PRO A 334 -3.38 -15.10 38.62
CA PRO A 334 -2.37 -14.25 39.26
C PRO A 334 -2.88 -12.89 39.76
N LEU A 335 -3.98 -12.40 39.17
CA LEU A 335 -4.64 -11.13 39.51
C LEU A 335 -6.13 -11.39 39.66
N GLY A 336 -6.82 -10.68 40.56
CA GLY A 336 -8.29 -10.74 40.65
C GLY A 336 -8.98 -9.82 39.64
N LYS A 337 -8.43 -8.62 39.44
CA LYS A 337 -8.88 -7.65 38.44
C LYS A 337 -7.71 -6.82 37.96
N THR A 338 -7.76 -6.33 36.73
CA THR A 338 -6.76 -5.38 36.25
C THR A 338 -7.29 -4.51 35.11
N THR A 339 -6.54 -3.48 34.73
CA THR A 339 -6.92 -2.56 33.64
C THR A 339 -5.71 -2.23 32.80
N ILE A 340 -5.87 -2.20 31.48
CA ILE A 340 -4.88 -1.64 30.55
C ILE A 340 -5.51 -0.52 29.73
N GLU A 341 -4.70 0.40 29.27
CA GLU A 341 -5.05 1.29 28.16
C GLU A 341 -4.41 0.77 26.89
N VAL A 342 -5.22 0.56 25.85
CA VAL A 342 -4.72 0.21 24.52
C VAL A 342 -4.31 1.48 23.79
N LYS A 343 -3.08 1.51 23.26
CA LYS A 343 -2.51 2.68 22.58
C LYS A 343 -2.55 2.51 21.05
N GLY A 344 -2.19 3.56 20.32
CA GLY A 344 -1.98 3.51 18.87
C GLY A 344 -3.25 3.66 18.04
N GLY A 345 -4.32 4.22 18.60
CA GLY A 345 -5.58 4.47 17.89
C GLY A 345 -6.44 3.24 17.64
N ILE A 346 -6.12 2.11 18.30
CA ILE A 346 -6.93 0.90 18.26
C ILE A 346 -8.17 1.13 19.13
N ASN A 347 -9.34 0.95 18.52
CA ASN A 347 -10.62 1.08 19.22
C ASN A 347 -10.76 0.02 20.34
N ALA A 348 -11.11 0.46 21.56
CA ALA A 348 -11.25 -0.43 22.73
C ALA A 348 -12.23 -1.58 22.48
N GLU A 349 -13.37 -1.30 21.85
CA GLU A 349 -14.41 -2.31 21.63
C GLU A 349 -13.98 -3.33 20.58
N PHE A 350 -13.28 -2.89 19.51
CA PHE A 350 -12.67 -3.80 18.54
C PHE A 350 -11.68 -4.74 19.23
N PHE A 351 -10.77 -4.20 20.04
CA PHE A 351 -9.78 -5.00 20.77
C PHE A 351 -10.44 -5.96 21.78
N ALA A 352 -11.40 -5.49 22.57
CA ALA A 352 -12.17 -6.32 23.50
C ALA A 352 -12.88 -7.46 22.78
N ASN A 353 -13.42 -7.22 21.58
CA ASN A 353 -14.04 -8.27 20.77
C ASN A 353 -13.04 -9.32 20.30
N LYS A 354 -11.85 -8.91 19.87
CA LYS A 354 -10.76 -9.84 19.51
C LYS A 354 -10.32 -10.70 20.69
N LEU A 355 -10.21 -10.11 21.87
CA LEU A 355 -9.92 -10.89 23.07
C LEU A 355 -11.05 -11.86 23.45
N ARG A 356 -12.32 -11.41 23.41
CA ARG A 356 -13.46 -12.30 23.68
C ARG A 356 -13.53 -13.47 22.70
N GLN A 357 -13.17 -13.24 21.43
CA GLN A 357 -13.04 -14.32 20.44
C GLN A 357 -11.94 -15.32 20.85
N ALA A 358 -10.78 -14.84 21.31
CA ALA A 358 -9.72 -15.71 21.80
C ALA A 358 -10.17 -16.53 23.03
N ILE A 359 -10.82 -15.89 24.01
CA ILE A 359 -11.35 -16.57 25.22
C ILE A 359 -12.35 -17.67 24.85
N ARG A 360 -13.20 -17.46 23.84
CA ARG A 360 -14.17 -18.47 23.38
C ARG A 360 -13.55 -19.56 22.48
N GLY A 361 -12.29 -19.42 22.08
CA GLY A 361 -11.64 -20.28 21.09
C GLY A 361 -12.08 -20.02 19.65
N ASP A 362 -12.83 -18.94 19.38
CA ASP A 362 -13.31 -18.62 18.03
C ASP A 362 -12.16 -18.29 17.06
N ILE A 363 -11.00 -17.87 17.58
CA ILE A 363 -9.80 -17.59 16.78
C ILE A 363 -9.32 -18.81 15.98
N GLU A 364 -9.65 -20.03 16.42
CA GLU A 364 -9.26 -21.25 15.71
C GLU A 364 -9.98 -21.40 14.36
N LYS A 365 -11.12 -20.72 14.16
CA LYS A 365 -11.78 -20.62 12.85
C LYS A 365 -10.96 -19.79 11.86
N GLU A 366 -10.11 -18.89 12.36
CA GLU A 366 -9.20 -18.06 11.58
C GLU A 366 -7.84 -18.73 11.35
N ARG A 367 -7.62 -19.96 11.83
CA ARG A 367 -6.34 -20.67 11.70
C ARG A 367 -6.08 -21.05 10.24
N GLY A 368 -4.91 -20.67 9.72
CA GLY A 368 -4.41 -20.98 8.38
C GLY A 368 -3.18 -21.90 8.37
N LEU A 369 -2.54 -22.07 9.53
CA LEU A 369 -1.45 -23.02 9.72
C LEU A 369 -1.91 -24.18 10.61
N GLU A 370 -1.83 -25.40 10.12
CA GLU A 370 -2.11 -26.60 10.91
C GLU A 370 -1.18 -26.69 12.12
N ARG A 371 -1.69 -27.25 13.22
CA ARG A 371 -0.88 -27.49 14.40
C ARG A 371 0.08 -28.64 14.12
N ASP A 372 1.30 -28.54 14.63
CA ASP A 372 2.24 -29.64 14.59
C ASP A 372 1.71 -30.78 15.47
N GLN A 373 1.23 -31.84 14.81
CA GLN A 373 0.64 -32.99 15.47
C GLN A 373 1.66 -33.70 16.38
N ALA A 374 2.94 -33.72 16.01
CA ALA A 374 3.99 -34.32 16.83
C ALA A 374 4.22 -33.50 18.11
N VAL A 375 4.11 -32.17 18.04
CA VAL A 375 4.17 -31.31 19.24
C VAL A 375 2.96 -31.55 20.14
N LEU A 376 1.75 -31.70 19.58
CA LEU A 376 0.55 -32.00 20.36
C LEU A 376 0.65 -33.36 21.07
N GLU A 377 1.11 -34.39 20.37
CA GLU A 377 1.35 -35.72 20.95
C GLU A 377 2.43 -35.68 22.03
N ALA A 378 3.53 -34.98 21.79
CA ALA A 378 4.59 -34.83 22.78
C ALA A 378 4.11 -34.10 24.06
N ILE A 379 3.21 -33.12 23.94
CA ILE A 379 2.58 -32.47 25.09
C ILE A 379 1.63 -33.42 25.82
N ALA A 380 0.81 -34.18 25.07
CA ALA A 380 -0.16 -35.12 25.64
C ALA A 380 0.52 -36.27 26.39
N ASP A 381 1.62 -36.79 25.85
CA ASP A 381 2.40 -37.89 26.42
C ASP A 381 3.44 -37.41 27.44
N ALA A 382 3.59 -36.10 27.63
CA ALA A 382 4.58 -35.57 28.55
C ALA A 382 4.30 -36.05 29.98
N PRO A 383 5.31 -36.60 30.68
CA PRO A 383 5.11 -37.11 32.02
C PRO A 383 4.80 -35.95 32.97
N THR A 384 3.73 -36.09 33.74
CA THR A 384 3.34 -35.12 34.78
C THR A 384 4.10 -35.35 36.10
N THR A 385 4.73 -36.52 36.25
CA THR A 385 5.54 -36.89 37.41
C THR A 385 6.89 -37.44 36.96
N CYS A 386 7.92 -37.17 37.75
CA CYS A 386 9.26 -37.69 37.50
C CYS A 386 9.26 -39.22 37.69
N PRO A 387 9.65 -40.01 36.69
CA PRO A 387 9.66 -41.47 36.78
C PRO A 387 10.71 -41.99 37.78
N MET A 388 11.69 -41.15 38.16
CA MET A 388 12.77 -41.54 39.08
C MET A 388 12.43 -41.33 40.55
N CYS A 389 11.63 -40.32 40.89
CA CYS A 389 11.35 -39.96 42.29
C CYS A 389 9.86 -39.72 42.60
N GLY A 390 8.98 -39.74 41.60
CA GLY A 390 7.55 -39.49 41.76
C GLY A 390 7.15 -38.03 41.96
N ALA A 391 8.10 -37.09 42.03
CA ALA A 391 7.80 -35.67 42.17
C ALA A 391 7.07 -35.12 40.93
N THR A 392 6.01 -34.33 41.13
CA THR A 392 5.30 -33.66 40.03
C THR A 392 6.22 -32.67 39.34
N PHE A 393 6.22 -32.66 38.00
CA PHE A 393 6.86 -31.59 37.25
C PHE A 393 6.02 -30.32 37.39
N SER A 394 6.61 -29.27 37.94
CA SER A 394 5.95 -27.98 38.15
C SER A 394 6.19 -26.97 37.03
N GLN A 395 7.13 -27.26 36.12
CA GLN A 395 7.46 -26.36 35.01
C GLN A 395 6.54 -26.63 33.82
N PRO A 396 6.00 -25.58 33.17
CA PRO A 396 5.24 -25.73 31.94
C PRO A 396 6.17 -26.12 30.78
N ILE A 397 5.64 -26.83 29.79
CA ILE A 397 6.40 -27.22 28.59
C ILE A 397 6.43 -26.04 27.62
N THR A 398 7.64 -25.55 27.32
CA THR A 398 7.84 -24.43 26.39
C THR A 398 8.15 -24.91 24.98
N ARG A 399 7.94 -24.03 23.99
CA ARG A 399 8.17 -24.33 22.57
C ARG A 399 9.65 -24.70 22.34
N GLY A 400 9.89 -25.85 21.71
CA GLY A 400 11.25 -26.36 21.45
C GLY A 400 11.89 -27.13 22.60
N MET A 401 11.20 -27.28 23.74
CA MET A 401 11.66 -28.11 24.85
C MET A 401 11.68 -29.59 24.44
N THR A 402 12.83 -30.24 24.58
CA THR A 402 13.02 -31.67 24.24
C THR A 402 13.29 -32.54 25.46
N GLN A 403 13.39 -31.94 26.65
CA GLN A 403 13.61 -32.64 27.91
C GLN A 403 13.08 -31.82 29.10
N LEU A 404 12.63 -32.52 30.15
CA LEU A 404 12.25 -31.97 31.45
C LEU A 404 13.32 -32.31 32.48
N GLU A 405 13.76 -31.31 33.23
CA GLU A 405 14.59 -31.51 34.42
C GLU A 405 13.73 -31.53 35.69
N CYS A 406 13.90 -32.55 36.53
CA CYS A 406 13.20 -32.64 37.82
C CYS A 406 13.91 -31.78 38.86
N THR A 407 13.25 -30.71 39.33
CA THR A 407 13.79 -29.81 40.35
C THR A 407 14.04 -30.47 41.72
N TYR A 408 13.43 -31.63 41.98
CA TYR A 408 13.61 -32.37 43.23
C TYR A 408 14.84 -33.29 43.22
N CYS A 409 15.03 -34.10 42.17
CA CYS A 409 16.10 -35.10 42.13
C CYS A 409 17.14 -34.90 41.02
N GLY A 410 16.98 -33.90 40.16
CA GLY A 410 17.88 -33.60 39.04
C GLY A 410 17.77 -34.56 37.85
N ALA A 411 16.82 -35.50 37.86
CA ALA A 411 16.61 -36.40 36.72
C ALA A 411 16.18 -35.63 35.47
N VAL A 412 16.80 -35.94 34.32
CA VAL A 412 16.45 -35.39 33.02
C VAL A 412 15.61 -36.42 32.25
N VAL A 413 14.40 -36.05 31.86
CA VAL A 413 13.44 -36.89 31.13
C VAL A 413 13.25 -36.34 29.74
N ARG A 414 13.54 -37.12 28.69
CA ARG A 414 13.39 -36.67 27.30
C ARG A 414 11.91 -36.70 26.87
N LEU A 415 11.45 -35.65 26.21
CA LEU A 415 10.11 -35.53 25.64
C LEU A 415 10.12 -36.11 24.22
N GLY A 416 9.07 -36.85 23.83
CA GLY A 416 8.92 -37.41 22.47
C GLY A 416 9.81 -38.63 22.16
N ALA A 417 10.43 -39.25 23.15
CA ALA A 417 11.10 -40.54 22.99
C ALA A 417 10.13 -41.68 23.35
N SER A 418 9.36 -42.13 22.36
CA SER A 418 8.68 -43.43 22.38
C SER A 418 9.41 -44.44 21.52
#